data_AF-A0A2W1EM05-F1
#
_entry.id   AF-A0A2W1EM05-F1
#
_cell.length_a   1.000
_cell.length_b   1.000
_cell.length_c   1.000
_cell.angle_alpha   90.00
_cell.angle_beta   90.00
_cell.angle_gamma   90.00
#
_symmetry.space_group_name_H-M   'P 1'
#
loop_
_entity.id
_entity.type
_entity.pdbx_description
1 polymer ?
#
loop_
_entity_poly.entity_id
_entity_poly.type
_entity_poly.pdbx_seq_one_letter_code
_entity_poly.pdbx_strand_id
1 'polypeptide(L)' 'MAKADRDTNHQSTTAKRKEKKEAEGKSTTNKEKARKKNFLMTLGKAKSKNKRSLGDVKKTLLGHVERKKRGGKRGNKGN' A
#
# COMPACT_ATOMS: atom_id res chain seq x y z
N MET A 1 10.02 26.43 -36.65
CA MET A 1 9.95 25.39 -35.60
C MET A 1 10.75 25.86 -34.39
N ALA A 2 10.11 26.39 -33.33
CA ALA A 2 10.70 26.47 -31.98
C ALA A 2 9.79 27.24 -31.01
N LYS A 3 9.71 26.73 -29.76
CA LYS A 3 9.05 27.26 -28.55
C LYS A 3 7.63 26.75 -28.24
N ALA A 4 7.38 25.44 -28.41
CA ALA A 4 6.20 24.79 -27.81
C ALA A 4 6.52 23.65 -26.83
N ASP A 5 7.74 23.08 -26.85
CA ASP A 5 8.08 21.90 -26.03
C ASP A 5 9.01 22.21 -24.85
N ARG A 6 8.73 23.27 -24.09
CA ARG A 6 9.47 23.49 -22.83
C ARG A 6 8.52 23.87 -21.69
N ASP A 7 8.43 22.95 -20.72
CA ASP A 7 8.03 23.13 -19.33
C ASP A 7 6.53 23.32 -19.00
N THR A 8 5.73 22.26 -19.15
CA THR A 8 4.46 22.14 -18.39
C THR A 8 4.66 21.63 -16.95
N ASN A 9 5.88 21.23 -16.58
CA ASN A 9 6.22 20.70 -15.25
C ASN A 9 7.50 21.35 -14.69
N HIS A 10 7.42 22.63 -14.35
CA HIS A 10 8.50 23.31 -13.62
C HIS A 10 8.59 22.78 -12.17
N GLN A 11 9.38 21.74 -11.99
CA GLN A 11 9.76 21.23 -10.67
C GLN A 11 11.03 21.93 -10.17
N SER A 12 11.03 22.32 -8.89
CA SER A 12 12.20 22.90 -8.25
C SER A 12 13.38 21.91 -8.25
N THR A 13 14.61 22.42 -8.23
CA THR A 13 15.82 21.58 -8.20
C THR A 13 15.87 20.68 -6.95
N THR A 14 15.24 21.12 -5.86
CA THR A 14 15.06 20.34 -4.63
C THR A 14 14.09 19.18 -4.82
N ALA A 15 12.96 19.39 -5.51
CA ALA A 15 12.01 18.33 -5.87
C ALA A 15 12.68 17.27 -6.77
N LYS A 16 13.39 17.69 -7.82
CA LYS A 16 14.13 16.79 -8.71
C LYS A 16 15.17 15.93 -7.97
N ARG A 17 15.89 16.52 -7.01
CA ARG A 17 16.87 15.79 -6.17
C ARG A 17 16.19 14.82 -5.20
N LYS A 18 14.99 15.15 -4.72
CA LYS A 18 14.20 14.28 -3.85
C LYS A 18 13.69 13.07 -4.62
N GLU A 19 13.11 13.30 -5.79
CA GLU A 19 12.64 12.25 -6.71
C GLU A 19 13.78 11.30 -7.11
N LYS A 20 14.95 11.84 -7.47
CA LYS A 20 16.12 11.00 -7.79
C LYS A 20 16.56 10.13 -6.62
N LYS A 21 16.56 10.66 -5.38
CA LYS A 21 16.88 9.86 -4.19
C LYS A 21 15.84 8.77 -3.94
N GLU A 22 14.56 9.06 -4.13
CA GLU A 22 13.47 8.08 -3.98
C GLU A 22 13.56 6.98 -5.05
N ALA A 23 13.87 7.33 -6.30
CA ALA A 23 14.10 6.38 -7.40
C ALA A 23 15.31 5.46 -7.14
N GLU A 24 16.39 6.00 -6.55
CA GLU A 24 17.55 5.23 -6.10
C GLU A 24 17.30 4.43 -4.80
N GLY A 25 16.08 4.46 -4.24
CA GLY A 25 15.73 3.79 -2.99
C GLY A 25 16.34 4.41 -1.74
N LYS A 26 16.98 5.57 -1.87
CA LYS A 26 17.62 6.30 -0.78
C LYS A 26 16.60 7.16 -0.05
N SER A 27 16.68 7.19 1.28
CA SER A 27 15.85 8.08 2.09
C SER A 27 16.35 9.51 2.01
N THR A 28 15.44 10.48 2.03
CA THR A 28 15.81 11.89 1.90
C THR A 28 16.44 12.42 3.18
N THR A 29 16.03 11.89 4.34
CA THR A 29 16.57 12.21 5.67
C THR A 29 16.73 10.96 6.56
N ASN A 30 17.60 11.06 7.58
CA ASN A 30 17.80 10.00 8.58
C ASN A 30 16.52 9.72 9.39
N LYS A 31 15.72 10.75 9.68
CA LYS A 31 14.42 10.62 10.37
C LYS A 31 13.42 9.82 9.54
N GLU A 32 13.38 10.03 8.22
CA GLU A 32 12.54 9.23 7.32
C GLU A 32 12.99 7.78 7.23
N LYS A 33 14.31 7.53 7.19
CA LYS A 33 14.86 6.17 7.20
C LYS A 33 14.43 5.40 8.45
N ALA A 34 14.52 6.04 9.62
CA ALA A 34 14.07 5.47 10.89
C ALA A 34 12.55 5.20 10.89
N ARG A 35 11.74 6.14 10.40
CA ARG A 35 10.28 5.94 10.26
C ARG A 35 9.93 4.78 9.32
N LYS A 36 10.55 4.71 8.13
CA LYS A 36 10.35 3.60 7.18
C LYS A 36 10.72 2.25 7.81
N LYS A 37 11.85 2.18 8.52
CA LYS A 37 12.28 0.97 9.25
C LYS A 37 11.26 0.56 10.33
N ASN A 38 10.83 1.50 11.17
CA ASN A 38 9.86 1.24 12.23
C ASN A 38 8.50 0.80 11.68
N PHE A 39 8.08 1.39 10.56
CA PHE A 39 6.86 1.02 9.85
C PHE A 39 6.96 -0.42 9.32
N LEU A 40 8.03 -0.76 8.59
CA LEU A 40 8.25 -2.12 8.10
C LEU A 40 8.35 -3.15 9.23
N MET A 41 9.04 -2.82 10.33
CA MET A 41 9.11 -3.71 11.50
C MET A 41 7.73 -3.96 12.13
N THR A 42 6.92 -2.92 12.27
CA THR A 42 5.58 -3.03 12.86
C THR A 42 4.68 -3.90 11.98
N LEU A 43 4.70 -3.68 10.66
CA LEU A 43 3.98 -4.52 9.70
C LEU A 43 4.48 -5.96 9.69
N GLY A 44 5.80 -6.18 9.71
CA GLY A 44 6.40 -7.51 9.76
C GLY A 44 6.04 -8.28 11.03
N LYS A 45 6.09 -7.63 12.20
CA LYS A 45 5.65 -8.20 13.49
C LYS A 45 4.16 -8.51 13.52
N ALA A 46 3.32 -7.67 12.88
CA ALA A 46 1.90 -7.94 12.76
C ALA A 46 1.66 -9.18 11.88
N LYS A 47 2.35 -9.27 10.74
CA LYS A 47 2.25 -10.42 9.82
C LYS A 47 2.74 -11.72 10.47
N SER A 48 3.89 -11.74 11.14
CA SER A 48 4.42 -12.95 11.79
C SER A 48 3.52 -13.46 12.91
N LYS A 49 2.81 -12.56 13.60
CA LYS A 49 1.82 -12.90 14.63
C LYS A 49 0.41 -13.15 14.07
N ASN A 50 0.25 -13.22 12.74
CA ASN A 50 -1.05 -13.36 12.06
C ASN A 50 -2.10 -12.33 12.50
N LYS A 51 -1.67 -11.13 12.93
CA LYS A 51 -2.57 -10.03 13.27
C LYS A 51 -3.15 -9.47 11.97
N ARG A 52 -4.39 -9.83 11.68
CA ARG A 52 -5.17 -9.31 10.54
C ARG A 52 -5.86 -8.01 10.92
N SER A 53 -6.13 -7.16 9.93
CA SER A 53 -6.98 -5.98 10.15
C SER A 53 -8.36 -6.41 10.63
N LEU A 54 -9.00 -5.62 11.51
CA LEU A 54 -10.38 -5.86 11.92
C LEU A 54 -11.33 -5.85 10.71
N GLY A 55 -11.02 -5.09 9.66
CA GLY A 55 -11.76 -5.09 8.40
C GLY A 55 -11.69 -6.43 7.67
N ASP A 56 -10.50 -7.04 7.61
CA ASP A 56 -10.31 -8.35 6.96
C ASP A 56 -11.02 -9.46 7.77
N VAL A 57 -10.93 -9.38 9.09
CA VAL A 57 -11.64 -10.30 10.00
C VAL A 57 -13.14 -10.16 9.79
N LYS A 58 -13.68 -8.93 9.77
CA LYS A 58 -15.09 -8.64 9.49
C LYS A 58 -15.53 -9.20 8.14
N LYS A 59 -14.77 -8.97 7.07
CA LYS A 59 -15.07 -9.48 5.72
C LYS A 59 -15.12 -11.01 5.69
N THR A 60 -14.18 -11.66 6.36
CA THR A 60 -14.13 -13.14 6.46
C THR A 60 -15.36 -13.68 7.21
N LEU A 61 -15.70 -13.08 8.35
CA LEU A 61 -16.86 -13.46 9.16
C LEU A 61 -18.18 -13.24 8.40
N LEU A 62 -18.36 -12.09 7.77
CA LEU A 62 -19.55 -11.80 6.96
C LEU A 62 -19.66 -12.75 5.77
N GLY A 63 -18.56 -13.04 5.08
CA GLY A 63 -18.54 -14.01 3.98
C GLY A 63 -18.98 -15.41 4.43
N HIS A 64 -18.61 -15.85 5.64
CA HIS A 64 -19.10 -17.10 6.20
C HIS A 64 -20.62 -17.09 6.46
N VAL A 65 -21.14 -15.99 7.00
CA VAL A 65 -22.59 -15.82 7.26
C VAL A 65 -23.38 -15.80 5.95
N GLU A 66 -22.95 -15.01 4.97
CA GLU A 66 -23.60 -14.94 3.66
C GLU A 66 -23.59 -16.27 2.93
N ARG A 67 -22.45 -16.99 2.96
CA ARG A 67 -22.36 -18.33 2.39
C ARG A 67 -23.31 -19.30 3.08
N LYS A 68 -23.44 -19.23 4.42
CA LYS A 68 -24.41 -20.05 5.16
C LYS A 68 -25.84 -19.76 4.71
N LYS A 69 -26.20 -18.47 4.56
CA LYS A 69 -27.52 -18.03 4.07
C LYS A 69 -27.82 -18.51 2.65
N ARG A 70 -26.81 -18.51 1.76
CA ARG A 70 -26.94 -19.01 0.37
C ARG A 70 -26.98 -20.54 0.24
N GLY A 71 -27.04 -21.30 1.34
CA GLY A 71 -27.10 -22.76 1.31
C GLY A 71 -25.72 -23.45 1.32
N GLY A 72 -24.69 -22.77 1.82
CA GLY A 72 -23.36 -23.36 2.03
C GLY A 72 -22.67 -23.73 0.71
N LYS A 73 -22.17 -24.96 0.61
CA LYS A 73 -21.47 -25.46 -0.58
C LYS A 73 -22.38 -25.54 -1.82
N ARG A 74 -23.70 -25.64 -1.64
CA ARG A 74 -24.69 -25.71 -2.73
C ARG A 74 -24.87 -24.37 -3.44
N GLY A 75 -24.87 -23.26 -2.70
CA GLY A 75 -24.97 -21.91 -3.25
C GLY A 75 -23.73 -21.40 -4.00
N ASN A 76 -22.63 -22.16 -4.00
CA ASN A 76 -21.44 -21.86 -4.79
C ASN A 76 -21.49 -22.48 -6.19
N LYS A 77 -22.46 -23.34 -6.50
CA LYS A 77 -22.72 -23.80 -7.88
C LYS A 77 -23.57 -22.73 -8.57
N GLY A 78 -22.93 -21.75 -9.21
CA GLY A 78 -23.64 -20.69 -9.93
C GLY A 78 -22.88 -19.36 -10.10
N ASN A 79 -21.68 -19.24 -9.53
CA ASN A 79 -20.71 -18.19 -9.84
C ASN A 79 -19.54 -18.79 -10.61
#